data_AF-A0A5C3P0M1-F1
#
_entry.id   AF-A0A5C3P0M1-F1
#
_cell.length_a   1.000
_cell.length_b   1.000
_cell.length_c   1.000
_cell.angle_alpha   90.00
_cell.angle_beta   90.00
_cell.angle_gamma   90.00
#
_symmetry.space_group_name_H-M   'P 1'
#
loop_
_entity.id
_entity.type
_entity.pdbx_description
1 polymer ?
#
loop_
_entity_poly.entity_id
_entity_poly.type
_entity_poly.pdbx_seq_one_letter_code
_entity_poly.pdbx_strand_id
1 'polypeptide(L)'
;ATVAPIILTSDKTHLTVLRGDKTAWPVFTIGNINKSIRRKPTAHATILLGYIPVAKLKCFSSGQRSEAGYRLFHSCMAKMLQPLIEAGQTGV
;
A
#
# COMPACT_ATOMS: atom_id res chain seq x y z
N ALA A 1 25.37 5.65 -10.77
CA ALA A 1 24.15 4.99 -10.25
C ALA A 1 23.63 5.79 -9.06
N THR A 2 22.32 6.02 -8.98
CA THR A 2 21.69 6.80 -7.90
C THR A 2 20.79 5.86 -7.11
N VAL A 3 20.94 5.85 -5.77
CA VAL A 3 20.06 5.08 -4.88
C VAL A 3 18.91 5.98 -4.44
N ALA A 4 17.68 5.59 -4.77
CA ALA A 4 16.46 6.27 -4.35
C ALA A 4 15.71 5.41 -3.32
N PRO A 5 15.79 5.72 -2.02
CA PRO A 5 15.04 4.98 -1.01
C PRO A 5 13.54 5.23 -1.16
N ILE A 6 12.74 4.18 -0.97
CA ILE A 6 11.28 4.24 -1.02
C ILE A 6 10.74 3.92 0.37
N ILE A 7 9.87 4.77 0.88
CA ILE A 7 9.24 4.61 2.20
C ILE A 7 7.78 4.24 1.97
N LEU A 8 7.39 3.03 2.38
CA LEU A 8 6.02 2.55 2.36
C LEU A 8 5.35 2.82 3.71
N THR A 9 4.13 3.34 3.67
CA THR A 9 3.29 3.55 4.86
C THR A 9 2.45 2.31 5.11
N SER A 10 2.46 1.84 6.37
CA SER A 10 1.80 0.62 6.80
C SER A 10 0.42 0.86 7.42
N ASP A 11 -0.12 2.07 7.34
CA ASP A 11 -1.42 2.37 7.93
C ASP A 11 -2.52 2.25 6.89
N LYS A 12 -3.54 1.47 7.23
CA LYS A 12 -4.77 1.31 6.45
C LYS A 12 -5.62 2.57 6.58
N THR A 13 -5.97 3.19 5.45
CA THR A 13 -6.92 4.32 5.43
C THR A 13 -8.27 3.88 4.87
N HIS A 14 -9.32 4.11 5.66
CA HIS A 14 -10.70 3.88 5.22
C HIS A 14 -11.14 5.07 4.35
N LEU A 15 -11.41 4.83 3.07
CA LEU A 15 -11.81 5.89 2.14
C LEU A 15 -13.32 6.10 2.09
N THR A 16 -14.10 5.05 2.37
CA THR A 16 -15.56 5.15 2.45
C THR A 16 -16.05 4.28 3.60
N VAL A 17 -16.79 4.86 4.54
CA VAL A 17 -17.35 4.12 5.70
C VAL A 17 -18.73 3.55 5.40
N LEU A 18 -19.47 4.10 4.41
CA LEU A 18 -20.91 3.83 4.26
C LEU A 18 -21.34 3.16 2.94
N ARG A 19 -20.60 3.32 1.83
CA ARG A 19 -21.10 2.92 0.48
C ARG A 19 -20.16 2.07 -0.38
N GLY A 20 -19.05 1.57 0.17
CA GLY A 20 -18.18 0.72 -0.65
C GLY A 20 -17.09 -0.03 0.07
N ASP A 21 -17.04 0.01 1.41
CA ASP A 21 -16.00 -0.60 2.24
C ASP A 21 -14.61 -0.48 1.59
N LYS A 22 -14.28 0.66 0.97
CA LYS A 22 -13.00 0.79 0.26
C LYS A 22 -11.93 1.17 1.25
N THR A 23 -10.87 0.38 1.28
CA THR A 23 -9.66 0.71 2.04
C THR A 23 -8.53 0.94 1.07
N ALA A 24 -7.94 2.13 1.16
CA ALA A 24 -6.68 2.39 0.54
C ALA A 24 -5.58 2.25 1.57
N TRP A 25 -4.39 2.07 1.05
CA TRP A 25 -3.19 2.35 1.79
C TRP A 25 -2.59 3.55 1.06
N PRO A 26 -2.42 4.72 1.69
CA PRO A 26 -1.62 5.76 1.08
C PRO A 26 -0.23 5.13 0.97
N VAL A 27 0.39 5.07 -0.20
CA VAL A 27 1.62 4.29 -0.31
C VAL A 27 2.59 4.93 -1.28
N PHE A 28 3.77 5.12 -0.69
CA PHE A 28 5.09 5.48 -1.17
C PHE A 28 5.44 6.97 -1.24
N THR A 29 6.56 7.30 -0.59
CA THR A 29 7.26 8.58 -0.68
C THR A 29 8.75 8.29 -0.91
N ILE A 30 9.43 9.21 -1.56
CA ILE A 30 10.86 9.11 -1.82
C ILE A 30 11.61 9.55 -0.56
N GLY A 31 12.46 8.67 -0.01
CA GLY A 31 13.18 8.92 1.22
C GLY A 31 14.18 10.08 1.13
N ASN A 32 14.61 10.46 -0.08
CA ASN A 32 15.45 11.64 -0.33
C ASN A 32 14.71 12.98 -0.17
N ILE A 33 13.37 12.98 -0.10
CA ILE A 33 12.60 14.21 0.19
C ILE A 33 12.71 14.50 1.67
N ASN A 34 13.07 15.73 2.08
CA ASN A 34 13.17 16.09 3.50
C ASN A 34 11.88 15.77 4.27
N LYS A 35 12.01 15.26 5.49
CA LYS A 35 10.87 14.92 6.38
C LYS A 35 9.87 16.08 6.55
N SER A 36 10.35 17.33 6.62
CA SER A 36 9.48 18.50 6.74
C SER A 36 8.60 18.69 5.51
N ILE A 37 9.11 18.39 4.32
CA ILE A 37 8.38 18.44 3.06
C ILE A 37 7.41 17.27 2.97
N ARG A 38 7.83 16.05 3.32
CA ARG A 38 6.95 14.87 3.33
C ARG A 38 5.72 15.03 4.21
N ARG A 39 5.84 15.79 5.31
CA ARG A 39 4.75 16.07 6.25
C ARG A 39 3.80 17.18 5.79
N LYS A 40 4.11 17.91 4.71
CA LYS A 40 3.23 18.95 4.18
C LYS A 40 2.26 18.33 3.17
N PRO A 41 0.94 18.34 3.44
CA PRO A 41 -0.04 17.79 2.49
C PRO A 41 0.01 18.47 1.11
N THR A 42 0.27 19.78 1.09
CA THR A 42 0.40 20.59 -0.12
C THR A 42 1.63 20.29 -0.96
N ALA A 43 2.63 19.59 -0.41
CA ALA A 43 3.83 19.23 -1.14
C ALA A 43 3.63 17.99 -2.03
N HIS A 44 2.48 17.31 -1.92
CA HIS A 44 2.15 16.10 -2.69
C HIS A 44 3.28 15.05 -2.70
N ALA A 45 4.05 14.98 -1.62
CA ALA A 45 5.23 14.13 -1.49
C ALA A 45 4.89 12.66 -1.21
N THR A 46 3.61 12.32 -1.14
CA THR A 46 3.06 10.97 -0.93
C THR A 46 2.10 10.63 -2.05
N ILE A 47 2.25 9.45 -2.63
CA ILE A 47 1.40 8.96 -3.71
C ILE A 47 0.48 7.85 -3.16
N LEU A 48 -0.64 7.61 -3.83
CA LEU A 48 -1.48 6.45 -3.56
C LEU A 48 -1.08 5.31 -4.51
N LEU A 49 -0.51 4.22 -3.98
CA LEU A 49 -0.11 3.07 -4.81
C LEU A 49 -1.32 2.26 -5.29
N GLY A 50 -2.38 2.15 -4.49
CA GLY A 50 -3.58 1.44 -4.90
C GLY A 50 -4.56 1.11 -3.78
N TYR A 51 -5.68 0.51 -4.19
CA TYR A 51 -6.79 0.12 -3.33
C TYR A 51 -6.73 -1.38 -3.08
N ILE A 52 -6.83 -1.79 -1.82
CA ILE A 52 -6.90 -3.20 -1.44
C ILE A 52 -8.37 -3.57 -1.21
N PRO A 53 -8.85 -4.70 -1.76
CA PRO A 53 -10.23 -5.12 -1.58
C PRO A 53 -10.53 -5.42 -0.11
N VAL A 54 -11.65 -4.90 0.38
CA VAL A 54 -12.21 -5.32 1.67
C VAL A 54 -13.14 -6.50 1.43
N ALA A 55 -12.56 -7.69 1.41
CA ALA A 55 -13.31 -8.92 1.25
C ALA A 55 -13.90 -9.36 2.59
N LYS A 56 -15.21 -9.64 2.62
CA LYS A 56 -15.88 -10.26 3.79
C LYS A 56 -15.51 -11.74 3.98
N LEU A 57 -14.86 -12.35 2.98
CA LEU A 57 -14.31 -13.71 3.01
C LEU A 57 -15.32 -14.75 3.54
N LYS A 58 -16.59 -14.61 3.15
CA LYS A 58 -17.68 -15.49 3.61
C LYS A 58 -17.48 -16.96 3.22
N CYS A 59 -16.67 -17.22 2.19
CA CYS A 59 -16.24 -18.56 1.76
C CYS A 59 -15.33 -19.28 2.77
N PHE A 60 -14.74 -18.57 3.73
CA PHE A 60 -13.94 -19.16 4.80
C PHE A 60 -14.77 -19.31 6.09
N SER A 61 -14.40 -20.32 6.90
CA SER A 61 -14.92 -20.46 8.27
C SER A 61 -14.51 -19.26 9.14
N SER A 62 -15.28 -18.96 10.18
CA SER A 62 -15.04 -17.80 11.05
C SER A 62 -13.61 -17.76 11.61
N GLY A 63 -13.04 -18.91 12.00
CA GLY A 63 -11.67 -19.01 12.50
C GLY A 63 -10.60 -18.74 11.45
N GLN A 64 -10.88 -19.04 10.17
CA GLN A 64 -9.91 -18.88 9.07
C GLN A 64 -9.98 -17.50 8.39
N ARG A 65 -11.05 -16.74 8.60
CA ARG A 65 -11.26 -15.44 7.92
C ARG A 65 -10.16 -14.42 8.20
N SER A 66 -9.65 -14.39 9.43
CA SER A 66 -8.57 -13.47 9.80
C SER A 66 -7.31 -13.77 8.99
N GLU A 67 -6.87 -15.03 9.00
CA GLU A 67 -5.68 -15.48 8.26
C GLU A 67 -5.85 -15.30 6.74
N ALA A 68 -7.02 -15.66 6.20
CA ALA A 68 -7.32 -15.46 4.78
C ALA A 68 -7.28 -13.97 4.39
N GLY A 69 -7.70 -13.07 5.29
CA GLY A 69 -7.56 -11.62 5.12
C GLY A 69 -6.11 -11.17 5.03
N TYR A 70 -5.24 -11.66 5.91
CA TYR A 70 -3.80 -11.40 5.86
C TYR A 70 -3.17 -11.92 4.56
N ARG A 71 -3.51 -13.16 4.16
CA ARG A 71 -3.01 -13.74 2.90
C ARG A 71 -3.43 -12.92 1.67
N LEU A 72 -4.68 -12.46 1.64
CA LEU A 72 -5.18 -11.59 0.58
C LEU A 72 -4.39 -10.27 0.54
N PHE A 73 -4.18 -9.65 1.70
CA PHE A 73 -3.39 -8.43 1.83
C PHE A 73 -1.97 -8.61 1.27
N HIS A 74 -1.24 -9.63 1.70
CA HIS A 74 0.13 -9.88 1.23
C HIS A 74 0.18 -10.18 -0.26
N SER A 75 -0.82 -10.90 -0.79
CA SER A 75 -0.93 -11.17 -2.23
C SER A 75 -1.15 -9.88 -3.04
N CYS A 76 -1.98 -8.96 -2.54
CA CYS A 76 -2.16 -7.65 -3.16
C CYS A 76 -0.88 -6.81 -3.11
N MET A 77 -0.22 -6.73 -1.96
CA MET A 77 1.03 -5.98 -1.80
C MET A 77 2.14 -6.51 -2.71
N ALA A 78 2.30 -7.83 -2.80
CA ALA A 78 3.28 -8.46 -3.70
C ALA A 78 3.03 -8.07 -5.16
N LYS A 79 1.78 -8.15 -5.62
CA LYS A 79 1.40 -7.74 -6.99
C LYS A 79 1.65 -6.26 -7.24
N MET A 80 1.28 -5.39 -6.30
CA MET A 80 1.43 -3.94 -6.45
C MET A 80 2.90 -3.49 -6.46
N LEU A 81 3.77 -4.17 -5.71
CA LEU A 81 5.20 -3.85 -5.63
C LEU A 81 6.06 -4.57 -6.69
N GLN A 82 5.48 -5.49 -7.47
CA GLN A 82 6.19 -6.24 -8.50
C GLN A 82 7.00 -5.36 -9.47
N PRO A 83 6.45 -4.26 -10.03
CA PRO A 83 7.23 -3.39 -10.92
C PRO A 83 8.43 -2.73 -10.22
N LEU A 84 8.31 -2.48 -8.91
CA LEU A 84 9.39 -1.90 -8.13
C LEU A 84 10.50 -2.92 -7.84
N ILE A 85 10.13 -4.17 -7.60
CA ILE A 85 11.09 -5.27 -7.42
C ILE A 85 11.88 -5.48 -8.72
N GLU A 86 11.19 -5.51 -9.85
CA GLU A 86 11.81 -5.63 -11.17
C GLU A 86 12.80 -4.47 -11.42
N ALA A 87 12.34 -3.22 -11.25
CA ALA A 87 13.18 -2.04 -11.33
C ALA A 87 14.42 -2.09 -10.40
N GLY A 88 14.28 -2.66 -9.20
CA GLY A 88 15.39 -2.83 -8.26
C GLY A 88 16.42 -3.89 -8.68
N GLN A 89 16.01 -4.88 -9.47
CA GLN A 89 16.87 -5.97 -9.94
C GLN A 89 17.54 -5.65 -11.28
N THR A 90 16.79 -5.07 -12.22
CA THR A 90 17.26 -4.79 -13.58
C THR A 90 17.79 -3.38 -13.76
N GLY A 91 17.52 -2.49 -12.80
CA GLY A 91 17.66 -1.05 -12.99
C GLY A 91 16.43 -0.45 -13.68
N VAL A 92 16.38 0.89 -13.64
CA VAL A 92 15.41 1.74 -14.34
C VAL A 92 16.11 2.48 -15.46
#